data_AF-A0A174RPP2-F1
#
_entry.id   AF-A0A174RPP2-F1
#
_cell.length_a   1.000
_cell.length_b   1.000
_cell.length_c   1.000
_cell.angle_alpha   90.00
_cell.angle_beta   90.00
_cell.angle_gamma   90.00
#
_symmetry.space_group_name_H-M   'P 1'
#
loop_
_entity.id
_entity.type
_entity.pdbx_description
1 polymer ?
#
loop_
_entity_poly.entity_id
_entity_poly.type
_entity_poly.pdbx_seq_one_letter_code
_entity_poly.pdbx_strand_id
1 'polypeptide(L)' 'MNSDILRDKAEYLMSLISHFAERNGLSIPQVYRYVKRYGGICLVDEHYDIMHTLRFIDALESMTMYMKRQGGAVG' A
#
# COMPACT_ATOMS: atom_id res chain seq x y z
N MET A 1 11.38 -12.67 -15.76
CA MET A 1 10.38 -11.95 -14.95
C MET A 1 9.73 -10.92 -15.86
N ASN A 2 8.42 -11.00 -16.11
CA ASN A 2 7.74 -10.11 -17.04
C ASN A 2 7.83 -8.66 -16.52
N SER A 3 8.43 -7.76 -17.29
CA SER A 3 8.62 -6.35 -16.89
C SER A 3 7.29 -5.63 -16.62
N ASP A 4 6.21 -6.10 -17.22
CA ASP A 4 4.88 -5.51 -17.07
C ASP A 4 4.32 -5.69 -15.65
N ILE A 5 4.46 -6.87 -15.05
CA ILE A 5 3.96 -7.14 -13.68
C ILE A 5 4.66 -6.26 -12.65
N LEU A 6 5.97 -6.00 -12.81
CA LEU A 6 6.71 -5.11 -11.91
C LEU A 6 6.18 -3.68 -11.99
N ARG A 7 5.88 -3.19 -13.19
CA ARG A 7 5.29 -1.86 -13.40
C ARG A 7 3.90 -1.81 -12.78
N ASP A 8 3.06 -2.81 -13.02
CA ASP A 8 1.68 -2.83 -12.51
C ASP A 8 1.65 -2.84 -10.98
N LYS A 9 2.52 -3.63 -10.33
CA LYS A 9 2.70 -3.62 -8.87
C LYS A 9 3.14 -2.26 -8.34
N ALA A 10 4.08 -1.61 -9.03
CA ALA A 10 4.59 -0.30 -8.61
C ALA A 10 3.50 0.79 -8.74
N GLU A 11 2.76 0.81 -9.84
CA GLU A 11 1.64 1.75 -10.07
C GLU A 11 0.51 1.52 -9.06
N TYR A 12 0.20 0.27 -8.76
CA TYR A 12 -0.79 -0.09 -7.74
C TYR A 12 -0.35 0.35 -6.34
N LEU A 13 0.89 0.05 -5.93
CA LEU A 13 1.45 0.50 -4.66
C LEU A 13 1.44 2.03 -4.55
N MET A 14 1.84 2.74 -5.61
CA MET A 14 1.80 4.20 -5.65
C MET A 14 0.38 4.75 -5.52
N SER A 15 -0.62 4.10 -6.15
CA SER A 15 -2.02 4.48 -6.01
C SER A 15 -2.52 4.34 -4.58
N LEU A 16 -2.18 3.25 -3.89
CA LEU A 16 -2.47 3.04 -2.47
C LEU A 16 -1.79 4.10 -1.58
N ILE A 17 -0.52 4.40 -1.83
CA ILE A 17 0.25 5.41 -1.09
C ILE A 17 -0.40 6.79 -1.24
N SER A 18 -0.75 7.20 -2.47
CA SER A 18 -1.34 8.51 -2.75
C SER A 18 -2.70 8.67 -2.06
N HIS A 19 -3.59 7.67 -2.15
CA HIS A 19 -4.89 7.73 -1.46
C HIS A 19 -4.75 7.69 0.07
N PHE A 20 -3.79 6.91 0.60
CA PHE A 20 -3.50 6.91 2.02
C PHE A 20 -2.98 8.28 2.50
N ALA A 21 -2.15 8.93 1.69
CA ALA A 21 -1.62 10.27 1.94
C ALA A 21 -2.73 11.32 1.99
N GLU A 22 -3.61 11.33 0.99
CA GLU A 22 -4.77 12.22 0.93
C GLU A 22 -5.69 12.01 2.14
N ARG A 23 -6.05 10.75 2.45
CA ARG A 23 -6.94 10.41 3.57
C ARG A 23 -6.39 10.88 4.92
N ASN A 24 -5.08 10.84 5.12
CA ASN A 24 -4.45 11.13 6.41
C ASN A 24 -3.81 12.54 6.45
N GLY A 25 -3.93 13.35 5.40
CA GLY A 25 -3.30 14.68 5.34
C GLY A 25 -1.77 14.63 5.41
N LEU A 26 -1.15 13.57 4.87
CA LEU A 26 0.29 13.36 4.89
C LEU A 26 0.88 13.58 3.49
N SER A 27 2.16 13.93 3.43
CA SER A 27 2.89 13.96 2.15
C SER A 27 3.22 12.54 1.67
N ILE A 28 3.30 12.34 0.34
CA ILE A 28 3.71 11.06 -0.26
C ILE A 28 5.02 10.53 0.35
N PRO A 29 6.10 11.32 0.55
CA PRO A 29 7.31 10.82 1.19
C PRO A 29 7.13 10.37 2.65
N GLN A 30 6.25 11.02 3.43
CA GLN A 30 5.93 10.58 4.80
C GLN A 30 5.23 9.23 4.77
N VAL A 31 4.22 9.07 3.91
CA VAL A 31 3.49 7.80 3.75
C VAL A 31 4.39 6.71 3.21
N TYR A 32 5.22 6.98 2.20
CA TYR A 32 6.17 5.99 1.68
C TYR A 32 7.09 5.46 2.78
N ARG A 33 7.64 6.34 3.64
CA ARG A 33 8.44 5.91 4.80
C ARG A 33 7.64 5.07 5.79
N TYR A 34 6.39 5.43 6.05
CA TYR A 34 5.49 4.69 6.93
C TYR A 34 5.16 3.30 6.36
N VAL A 35 4.73 3.23 5.11
CA VAL A 35 4.41 1.99 4.37
C VAL A 35 5.62 1.07 4.30
N LYS A 36 6.81 1.61 4.03
CA LYS A 36 8.07 0.87 4.07
C LYS A 36 8.38 0.32 5.47
N ARG A 37 8.21 1.14 6.51
CA ARG A 37 8.53 0.77 7.90
C ARG A 37 7.63 -0.34 8.45
N TYR A 38 6.35 -0.32 8.09
CA TYR A 38 5.34 -1.25 8.63
C TYR A 38 4.92 -2.33 7.62
N GLY A 39 5.79 -2.65 6.66
CA GLY A 39 5.66 -3.83 5.80
C GLY A 39 4.64 -3.74 4.66
N GLY A 40 4.04 -2.57 4.40
CA GLY A 40 3.03 -2.42 3.35
C GLY A 40 3.57 -2.66 1.93
N ILE A 41 4.86 -2.41 1.69
CA ILE A 41 5.50 -2.74 0.40
C ILE A 41 5.55 -4.27 0.20
N CYS A 42 6.01 -5.02 1.21
CA CYS A 42 6.06 -6.48 1.15
C CYS A 42 4.67 -7.09 1.00
N LEU A 43 3.68 -6.56 1.73
CA LEU A 43 2.29 -6.99 1.61
C LEU A 43 1.81 -6.90 0.15
N VAL A 44 1.98 -5.73 -0.48
CA VAL A 44 1.52 -5.50 -1.86
C VAL A 44 2.30 -6.35 -2.86
N ASP A 45 3.61 -6.53 -2.67
CA ASP A 45 4.41 -7.36 -3.58
C ASP A 45 4.02 -8.84 -3.48
N GLU A 46 3.89 -9.39 -2.27
CA GLU A 46 3.58 -10.80 -2.04
C GLU A 46 2.12 -11.16 -2.36
N HIS A 47 1.18 -10.23 -2.16
CA HIS A 47 -0.26 -10.49 -2.28
C HIS A 47 -0.93 -9.69 -3.40
N TYR A 48 -0.13 -9.17 -4.35
CA TYR A 48 -0.63 -8.38 -5.48
C TYR A 48 -1.81 -9.06 -6.18
N ASP A 49 -1.65 -10.34 -6.54
CA ASP A 49 -2.63 -11.13 -7.30
C ASP A 49 -4.02 -11.21 -6.64
N ILE A 50 -4.08 -11.01 -5.33
CA ILE A 50 -5.33 -10.94 -4.57
C ILE A 50 -5.76 -9.48 -4.42
N MET A 51 -4.87 -8.62 -3.92
CA MET A 51 -5.20 -7.23 -3.57
C MET A 51 -5.72 -6.42 -4.75
N HIS A 52 -5.15 -6.60 -5.95
CA HIS A 52 -5.55 -5.83 -7.13
C HIS A 52 -6.96 -6.20 -7.66
N THR A 53 -7.49 -7.34 -7.24
CA THR A 53 -8.85 -7.79 -7.60
C THR A 53 -9.93 -7.26 -6.64
N LEU A 54 -9.52 -6.78 -5.47
CA LEU A 54 -10.44 -6.19 -4.50
C LEU A 54 -10.92 -4.83 -4.98
N ARG A 55 -12.04 -4.37 -4.42
CA ARG A 55 -12.39 -2.95 -4.52
C ARG A 55 -11.23 -2.15 -3.90
N PHE A 56 -10.86 -1.05 -4.54
CA PHE A 56 -9.71 -0.25 -4.13
C PHE A 56 -9.77 0.14 -2.64
N ILE A 57 -10.95 0.52 -2.14
CA ILE A 57 -11.13 0.89 -0.73
C ILE A 57 -10.88 -0.29 0.23
N ASP A 58 -11.27 -1.50 -0.14
CA ASP A 58 -11.09 -2.69 0.69
C ASP A 58 -9.61 -3.08 0.75
N ALA A 59 -8.88 -2.92 -0.36
CA ALA A 59 -7.43 -3.09 -0.38
C ALA A 59 -6.70 -2.03 0.46
N LEU A 60 -7.13 -0.77 0.39
CA LEU A 60 -6.58 0.32 1.19
C LEU A 60 -6.79 0.08 2.69
N GLU A 61 -7.99 -0.35 3.10
CA GLU A 61 -8.29 -0.74 4.47
C GLU A 61 -7.48 -1.95 4.92
N SER A 62 -7.35 -2.95 4.05
CA SER A 62 -6.53 -4.15 4.34
C SER A 62 -5.06 -3.78 4.59
N MET A 63 -4.48 -2.93 3.74
CA MET A 63 -3.12 -2.41 3.92
C MET A 63 -2.99 -1.60 5.22
N THR A 64 -3.98 -0.75 5.51
CA THR A 64 -4.01 0.07 6.74
C THR A 64 -4.06 -0.79 7.99
N MET A 65 -4.95 -1.78 8.04
CA MET A 65 -5.10 -2.71 9.15
C MET A 65 -3.86 -3.59 9.32
N TYR A 66 -3.26 -4.06 8.22
CA TYR A 66 -2.00 -4.78 8.27
C TYR A 66 -0.90 -3.93 8.91
N MET A 67 -0.68 -2.69 8.43
CA MET A 67 0.34 -1.81 8.99
C MET A 67 0.09 -1.48 10.46
N LYS A 68 -1.17 -1.31 10.88
CA LYS A 68 -1.54 -1.14 12.30
C LYS A 68 -1.17 -2.35 13.15
N ARG A 69 -1.40 -3.58 12.65
CA ARG A 69 -0.97 -4.82 13.33
C ARG A 69 0.55 -4.98 13.44
N GLN A 70 1.31 -4.35 12.54
CA GLN A 70 2.77 -4.28 12.61
C GLN A 70 3.29 -3.15 13.52
N GLY A 71 2.42 -2.50 14.30
CA GLY A 71 2.79 -1.40 15.20
C GLY A 71 2.68 0.00 14.60
N GLY A 72 2.10 0.13 13.40
CA GLY A 72 1.78 1.42 12.80
C GLY A 72 0.66 2.16 13.53
N ALA A 73 0.77 3.48 13.65
CA ALA A 73 -0.19 4.32 14.38
C ALA A 73 -1.03 5.25 13.47
N VAL A 74 -0.81 5.22 12.16
CA VAL A 74 -1.51 6.07 11.18
C VAL A 74 -2.61 5.26 10.49
N GLY A 75 -3.81 5.84 10.38
CA GLY A 75 -4.90 5.33 9.56
C GLY A 75 -6.29 5.53 10.15
#